data_AF-A0A383DVQ3-F1
#
_entry.id   AF-A0A383DVQ3-F1
#
_cell.length_a   1.000
_cell.length_b   1.000
_cell.length_c   1.000
_cell.angle_alpha   90.00
_cell.angle_beta   90.00
_cell.angle_gamma   90.00
#
_symmetry.space_group_name_H-M   'P 1'
#
loop_
_entity.id
_entity.type
_entity.pdbx_description
1 polymer ?
#
loop_
_entity_poly.entity_id
_entity_poly.type
_entity_poly.pdbx_seq_one_letter_code
_entity_poly.pdbx_strand_id
1 'polypeptide(L)'
;MRSLKIIAALGLLAGGLFLIPTIWLTPWKIEHFYTRVLIEELMESPQLLSTLRILEPMGIDFHSDDLDDHSMESAFRGQERVNRNLEILRSYDTASMTAAEKLSRDIMEDFLSNIQQGLNDWLYHGYVISQLSSIHTDLPDFTINTHQINNTADAENYLARVSKMAKAMDQTIEVARLFKTKGVVAPDFILSKARIDVESFIAKPAHENALYVSFDERIKEVED
;
A
#
# COMPACT_ATOMS: atom_id res chain seq x y z
N MET A 1 28.96 -25.16 -30.20
CA MET A 1 27.70 -24.41 -30.43
C MET A 1 26.44 -25.17 -29.98
N ARG A 2 26.25 -26.45 -30.32
CA ARG A 2 25.05 -27.23 -29.90
C ARG A 2 24.94 -27.42 -28.38
N SER A 3 26.05 -27.70 -27.71
CA SER A 3 26.15 -27.86 -26.25
C SER A 3 25.84 -26.58 -25.48
N LEU A 4 26.32 -25.43 -25.95
CA LEU A 4 26.05 -24.13 -25.32
C LEU A 4 24.55 -23.75 -25.39
N LYS A 5 23.88 -24.07 -26.51
CA LYS A 5 22.43 -23.89 -26.66
C LYS A 5 21.63 -24.81 -25.72
N ILE A 6 22.09 -26.03 -25.50
CA ILE A 6 21.45 -26.98 -24.56
C ILE A 6 21.61 -26.49 -23.12
N ILE A 7 22.80 -26.01 -22.72
CA ILE A 7 23.03 -25.46 -21.38
C ILE A 7 22.17 -24.22 -21.15
N ALA A 8 22.09 -23.31 -22.12
CA ALA A 8 21.22 -22.13 -22.03
C ALA A 8 19.73 -22.51 -21.94
N ALA A 9 19.28 -23.51 -22.72
CA ALA A 9 17.91 -24.00 -22.66
C ALA A 9 17.58 -24.65 -21.31
N LEU A 10 18.50 -25.44 -20.74
CA LEU A 10 18.35 -26.03 -19.41
C LEU A 10 18.37 -24.97 -18.31
N GLY A 11 19.19 -23.92 -18.45
CA GLY A 11 19.21 -22.79 -17.52
C GLY A 11 17.89 -22.00 -17.53
N LEU A 12 17.31 -21.75 -18.71
CA LEU A 12 16.00 -21.13 -18.84
C LEU A 12 14.87 -22.02 -18.29
N LEU A 13 14.96 -23.33 -18.52
CA LEU A 13 14.01 -24.31 -17.95
C LEU A 13 14.09 -24.36 -16.43
N ALA A 14 15.30 -24.42 -15.86
CA ALA A 14 15.51 -24.43 -14.42
C ALA A 14 15.10 -23.09 -13.78
N GLY A 15 15.42 -21.96 -14.43
CA GLY A 15 14.96 -20.63 -14.03
C GLY A 15 13.44 -20.53 -14.06
N GLY A 16 12.80 -21.04 -15.11
CA GLY A 16 11.34 -21.13 -15.20
C GLY A 16 10.75 -22.02 -14.11
N LEU A 17 11.29 -23.22 -13.88
CA LEU A 17 10.85 -24.13 -12.82
C LEU A 17 10.98 -23.54 -11.41
N PHE A 18 11.93 -22.63 -11.18
CA PHE A 18 12.09 -21.95 -9.89
C PHE A 18 11.22 -20.69 -9.77
N LEU A 19 11.21 -19.85 -10.81
CA LEU A 19 10.52 -18.56 -10.81
C LEU A 19 9.01 -18.73 -11.01
N ILE A 20 8.57 -19.71 -11.81
CA ILE A 20 7.14 -19.89 -12.10
C ILE A 20 6.36 -20.23 -10.84
N PRO A 21 6.77 -21.21 -10.01
CA PRO A 21 6.05 -21.48 -8.76
C PRO A 21 6.16 -20.36 -7.74
N THR A 22 7.33 -19.71 -7.68
CA THR A 22 7.54 -18.55 -6.80
C THR A 22 6.60 -17.40 -7.16
N ILE A 23 6.45 -17.07 -8.46
CA ILE A 23 5.69 -15.90 -8.91
C ILE A 23 4.20 -16.21 -9.09
N TRP A 24 3.84 -17.35 -9.70
CA TRP A 24 2.47 -17.65 -10.14
C TRP A 24 1.78 -18.84 -9.46
N LEU A 25 2.49 -19.73 -8.75
CA LEU A 25 1.89 -20.91 -8.08
C LEU A 25 2.24 -20.94 -6.58
N THR A 26 2.35 -22.13 -5.97
CA THR A 26 2.83 -22.32 -4.60
C THR A 26 4.37 -22.26 -4.59
N PRO A 27 4.99 -21.31 -3.88
CA PRO A 27 6.43 -21.26 -3.73
C PRO A 27 6.99 -22.54 -3.08
N TRP A 28 8.22 -22.92 -3.45
CA TRP A 28 8.87 -24.14 -2.95
C TRP A 28 9.10 -24.15 -1.43
N LYS A 29 9.23 -22.95 -0.85
CA LYS A 29 9.50 -22.72 0.56
C LYS A 29 8.50 -21.70 1.09
N ILE A 30 8.01 -21.93 2.29
CA ILE A 30 7.01 -21.06 2.90
C ILE A 30 7.57 -19.65 3.17
N GLU A 31 8.87 -19.52 3.41
CA GLU A 31 9.53 -18.21 3.56
C GLU A 31 9.44 -17.38 2.28
N HIS A 32 9.60 -18.02 1.12
CA HIS A 32 9.46 -17.32 -0.17
C HIS A 32 8.02 -16.86 -0.39
N PHE A 33 7.04 -17.61 0.13
CA PHE A 33 5.65 -17.17 0.14
C PHE A 33 5.46 -15.93 1.01
N TYR A 34 6.01 -15.88 2.22
CA TYR A 34 5.92 -14.68 3.05
C TYR A 34 6.54 -13.46 2.37
N THR A 35 7.72 -13.63 1.76
CA THR A 35 8.35 -12.56 0.98
C THR A 35 7.49 -12.12 -0.20
N ARG A 36 6.84 -13.05 -0.91
CA ARG A 36 5.93 -12.70 -2.00
C ARG A 36 4.74 -11.88 -1.49
N VAL A 37 4.07 -12.32 -0.43
CA VAL A 37 2.94 -11.60 0.16
C VAL A 37 3.36 -10.19 0.56
N LEU A 38 4.54 -10.04 1.17
CA LEU A 38 5.12 -8.74 1.50
C LEU A 38 5.34 -7.88 0.24
N ILE A 39 5.99 -8.42 -0.79
CA ILE A 39 6.26 -7.67 -2.03
C ILE A 39 4.95 -7.25 -2.71
N GLU A 40 3.96 -8.13 -2.78
CA GLU A 40 2.64 -7.80 -3.33
C GLU A 40 2.01 -6.61 -2.61
N GLU A 41 2.08 -6.57 -1.28
CA GLU A 41 1.56 -5.45 -0.49
C GLU A 41 2.36 -4.16 -0.72
N LEU A 42 3.69 -4.25 -0.75
CA LEU A 42 4.55 -3.10 -1.00
C LEU A 42 4.34 -2.49 -2.38
N MET A 43 4.12 -3.30 -3.40
CA MET A 43 3.88 -2.80 -4.76
C MET A 43 2.53 -2.10 -4.92
N GLU A 44 1.59 -2.34 -4.01
CA GLU A 44 0.25 -1.75 -4.04
C GLU A 44 0.14 -0.47 -3.19
N SER A 45 1.14 -0.18 -2.36
CA SER A 45 1.21 1.02 -1.53
C SER A 45 2.52 1.78 -1.74
N PRO A 46 2.55 2.72 -2.71
CA PRO A 46 3.64 3.68 -2.87
C PRO A 46 4.00 4.41 -1.57
N GLN A 47 3.01 4.71 -0.73
CA GLN A 47 3.22 5.40 0.54
C GLN A 47 3.90 4.51 1.58
N LEU A 48 3.55 3.22 1.64
CA LEU A 48 4.23 2.26 2.50
C LEU A 48 5.70 2.08 2.10
N LEU A 49 5.98 2.01 0.80
CA LEU A 49 7.36 1.97 0.29
C LEU A 49 8.17 3.18 0.77
N SER A 50 7.64 4.40 0.63
CA SER A 50 8.28 5.62 1.14
C SER A 50 8.43 5.64 2.66
N THR A 51 7.50 5.02 3.40
CA THR A 51 7.56 4.95 4.87
C THR A 51 8.67 4.02 5.34
N LEU A 52 8.80 2.86 4.71
CA LEU A 52 9.78 1.84 5.08
C LEU A 52 11.19 2.18 4.61
N ARG A 53 11.31 2.99 3.55
CA ARG A 53 12.57 3.45 2.98
C ARG A 53 13.54 2.32 2.59
N ILE A 54 12.99 1.18 2.16
CA ILE A 54 13.79 -0.02 1.87
C ILE A 54 14.42 0.01 0.47
N LEU A 55 13.93 0.87 -0.44
CA LEU A 55 14.36 0.92 -1.85
C LEU A 55 15.33 2.08 -2.13
N GLU A 56 15.21 3.15 -1.36
CA GLU A 56 15.92 4.42 -1.48
C GLU A 56 17.44 4.25 -1.28
N PRO A 57 17.94 3.43 -0.33
CA PRO A 57 19.37 3.12 -0.25
C PRO A 57 19.94 2.42 -1.50
N MET A 58 19.08 1.81 -2.32
CA MET A 58 19.45 1.20 -3.59
C MET A 58 19.27 2.16 -4.78
N GLY A 59 18.84 3.40 -4.55
CA GLY A 59 18.56 4.38 -5.59
C GLY A 59 17.31 4.06 -6.42
N ILE A 60 16.35 3.33 -5.84
CA ILE A 60 15.08 2.98 -6.50
C ILE A 60 13.96 3.80 -5.86
N ASP A 61 13.27 4.61 -6.67
CA ASP A 61 12.33 5.64 -6.23
C ASP A 61 11.06 5.72 -7.10
N PHE A 62 10.75 4.69 -7.89
CA PHE A 62 9.61 4.68 -8.83
C PHE A 62 8.25 4.94 -8.16
N HIS A 63 8.14 4.75 -6.85
CA HIS A 63 6.93 4.96 -6.04
C HIS A 63 6.83 6.38 -5.48
N SER A 64 7.90 7.17 -5.54
CA SER A 64 8.04 8.42 -4.80
C SER A 64 7.10 9.53 -5.27
N ASP A 65 6.57 9.43 -6.49
CA ASP A 65 5.65 10.41 -7.09
C ASP A 65 4.17 10.00 -7.00
N ASP A 66 3.87 8.76 -6.58
CA ASP A 66 2.52 8.19 -6.53
C ASP A 66 1.93 8.18 -5.11
N LEU A 67 0.59 8.11 -5.06
CA LEU A 67 -0.22 7.92 -3.86
C LEU A 67 -0.93 6.57 -3.93
N ASP A 68 -1.36 6.06 -2.78
CA ASP A 68 -2.12 4.82 -2.69
C ASP A 68 -3.48 4.96 -3.42
N ASP A 69 -3.98 3.85 -3.98
CA ASP A 69 -5.29 3.81 -4.62
C ASP A 69 -6.39 3.58 -3.56
N HIS A 70 -7.16 4.63 -3.27
CA HIS A 70 -8.21 4.63 -2.25
C HIS A 70 -9.60 4.24 -2.79
N SER A 71 -9.67 3.69 -4.01
CA SER A 71 -10.92 3.26 -4.62
C SER A 71 -11.45 1.93 -4.07
N MET A 72 -12.75 1.67 -4.29
CA MET A 72 -13.32 0.33 -4.04
C MET A 72 -12.70 -0.75 -4.91
N GLU A 73 -12.23 -0.41 -6.11
CA GLU A 73 -11.58 -1.36 -7.01
C GLU A 73 -10.29 -1.89 -6.39
N SER A 74 -9.49 -1.00 -5.79
CA SER A 74 -8.30 -1.36 -5.02
C SER A 74 -8.62 -2.34 -3.89
N ALA A 75 -9.67 -2.05 -3.12
CA ALA A 75 -10.12 -2.94 -2.04
C ALA A 75 -10.50 -4.35 -2.57
N PHE A 76 -11.17 -4.44 -3.72
CA PHE A 76 -11.49 -5.72 -4.35
C PHE A 76 -10.27 -6.47 -4.88
N ARG A 77 -9.29 -5.77 -5.48
CA ARG A 77 -8.00 -6.38 -5.86
C ARG A 77 -7.28 -6.93 -4.62
N GLY A 78 -7.29 -6.18 -3.51
CA GLY A 78 -6.76 -6.64 -2.22
C GLY A 78 -7.46 -7.90 -1.71
N GLN A 79 -8.78 -7.96 -1.79
CA GLN A 79 -9.57 -9.14 -1.42
C GLN A 79 -9.20 -10.37 -2.26
N GLU A 80 -9.07 -10.22 -3.58
CA GLU A 80 -8.63 -11.30 -4.46
C GLU A 80 -7.22 -11.80 -4.11
N ARG A 81 -6.29 -10.88 -3.82
CA ARG A 81 -4.93 -11.25 -3.37
C ARG A 81 -4.95 -12.02 -2.06
N VAL A 82 -5.69 -11.54 -1.05
CA VAL A 82 -5.81 -12.21 0.25
C VAL A 82 -6.41 -13.61 0.10
N ASN A 83 -7.49 -13.74 -0.67
CA ASN A 83 -8.14 -15.03 -0.93
C ASN A 83 -7.16 -16.03 -1.59
N ARG A 84 -6.47 -15.59 -2.65
CA ARG A 84 -5.46 -16.39 -3.34
C ARG A 84 -4.32 -16.80 -2.40
N ASN A 85 -3.79 -15.86 -1.63
CA ASN A 85 -2.65 -16.12 -0.75
C ASN A 85 -3.03 -17.07 0.41
N LEU A 86 -4.24 -16.97 0.94
CA LEU A 86 -4.75 -17.88 1.96
C LEU A 86 -4.92 -19.31 1.42
N GLU A 87 -5.42 -19.47 0.19
CA GLU A 87 -5.50 -20.77 -0.48
C GLU A 87 -4.11 -21.41 -0.66
N ILE A 88 -3.13 -20.62 -1.12
CA ILE A 88 -1.76 -21.08 -1.30
C ILE A 88 -1.13 -21.47 0.05
N LEU A 89 -1.31 -20.66 1.08
CA LEU A 89 -0.80 -20.94 2.43
C LEU A 89 -1.35 -22.26 2.99
N ARG A 90 -2.63 -22.53 2.77
CA ARG A 90 -3.29 -23.77 3.20
C ARG A 90 -2.88 -25.01 2.40
N SER A 91 -2.26 -24.82 1.23
CA SER A 91 -1.80 -25.92 0.37
C SER A 91 -0.47 -26.54 0.81
N TYR A 92 0.29 -25.89 1.70
CA TYR A 92 1.58 -26.39 2.15
C TYR A 92 1.46 -27.66 3.01
N ASP A 93 2.33 -28.64 2.76
CA ASP A 93 2.46 -29.81 3.64
C ASP A 93 3.10 -29.41 4.98
N THR A 94 2.35 -29.59 6.06
CA THR A 94 2.79 -29.25 7.41
C THR A 94 3.52 -30.40 8.11
N ALA A 95 3.49 -31.62 7.55
CA ALA A 95 4.09 -32.80 8.20
C ALA A 95 5.61 -32.66 8.33
N SER A 96 6.28 -32.05 7.35
CA SER A 96 7.73 -31.85 7.32
C SER A 96 8.21 -30.56 7.99
N MET A 97 7.31 -29.70 8.46
CA MET A 97 7.66 -28.42 9.08
C MET A 97 8.19 -28.59 10.50
N THR A 98 9.20 -27.81 10.85
CA THR A 98 9.66 -27.56 12.22
C THR A 98 8.56 -26.87 13.04
N ALA A 99 8.71 -26.88 14.37
CA ALA A 99 7.77 -26.20 15.26
C ALA A 99 7.71 -24.67 14.99
N ALA A 100 8.84 -24.05 14.65
CA ALA A 100 8.90 -22.62 14.33
C ALA A 100 8.19 -22.30 13.01
N GLU A 101 8.43 -23.08 11.96
CA GLU A 101 7.74 -22.91 10.67
C GLU A 101 6.22 -23.09 10.82
N LYS A 102 5.78 -24.08 11.62
CA LYS A 102 4.36 -24.28 11.93
C LYS A 102 3.76 -23.06 12.60
N LEU A 103 4.43 -22.53 13.63
CA LEU A 103 3.96 -21.34 14.34
C LEU A 103 3.88 -20.12 13.41
N SER A 104 4.92 -19.85 12.61
CA SER A 104 4.89 -18.75 11.65
C SER A 104 3.78 -18.90 10.61
N ARG A 105 3.52 -20.13 10.15
CA ARG A 105 2.42 -20.43 9.23
C ARG A 105 1.07 -20.13 9.88
N ASP A 106 0.85 -20.62 11.10
CA ASP A 106 -0.41 -20.44 11.85
C ASP A 106 -0.68 -18.94 12.06
N ILE A 107 0.33 -18.15 12.45
CA ILE A 107 0.21 -16.69 12.61
C ILE A 107 -0.16 -16.02 11.27
N MET A 108 0.49 -16.41 10.17
CA MET A 108 0.18 -15.85 8.85
C MET A 108 -1.23 -16.23 8.39
N GLU A 109 -1.67 -17.47 8.68
CA GLU A 109 -3.01 -17.94 8.36
C GLU A 109 -4.07 -17.16 9.13
N ASP A 110 -3.87 -16.95 10.44
CA ASP A 110 -4.74 -16.13 11.27
C ASP A 110 -4.78 -14.68 10.77
N PHE A 111 -3.63 -14.10 10.44
CA PHE A 111 -3.53 -12.73 9.91
C PHE A 111 -4.33 -12.57 8.61
N LEU A 112 -4.08 -13.44 7.62
CA LEU A 112 -4.78 -13.38 6.33
C LEU A 112 -6.28 -13.72 6.46
N SER A 113 -6.64 -14.65 7.34
CA SER A 113 -8.05 -15.01 7.59
C SER A 113 -8.81 -13.84 8.23
N ASN A 114 -8.18 -13.10 9.14
CA ASN A 114 -8.78 -11.90 9.73
C ASN A 114 -9.00 -10.80 8.68
N ILE A 115 -8.04 -10.58 7.79
CA ILE A 115 -8.21 -9.62 6.68
C ILE A 115 -9.33 -10.09 5.73
N GLN A 116 -9.34 -11.37 5.37
CA GLN A 116 -10.39 -11.96 4.52
C GLN A 116 -11.77 -11.76 5.14
N GLN A 117 -11.94 -12.06 6.43
CA GLN A 117 -13.20 -11.84 7.13
C GLN A 117 -13.58 -10.36 7.13
N GLY A 118 -12.63 -9.46 7.37
CA GLY A 118 -12.83 -8.01 7.27
C GLY A 118 -13.40 -7.58 5.92
N LEU A 119 -12.84 -8.10 4.83
CA LEU A 119 -13.26 -7.77 3.45
C LEU A 119 -14.56 -8.47 3.02
N ASN A 120 -14.83 -9.67 3.52
CA ASN A 120 -16.03 -10.42 3.14
C ASN A 120 -17.26 -9.98 3.92
N ASP A 121 -17.11 -9.87 5.24
CA ASP A 121 -18.24 -9.71 6.16
C ASP A 121 -18.38 -8.28 6.66
N TRP A 122 -17.26 -7.54 6.76
CA TRP A 122 -17.19 -6.25 7.45
C TRP A 122 -16.84 -5.06 6.57
N LEU A 123 -16.69 -5.24 5.25
CA LEU A 123 -16.24 -4.20 4.31
C LEU A 123 -17.04 -2.90 4.43
N TYR A 124 -18.35 -3.01 4.58
CA TYR A 124 -19.25 -1.86 4.69
C TYR A 124 -19.54 -1.43 6.14
N HIS A 125 -18.69 -1.75 7.12
CA HIS A 125 -18.98 -1.44 8.54
C HIS A 125 -18.05 -0.37 9.15
N GLY A 126 -17.16 0.22 8.35
CA GLY A 126 -16.26 1.30 8.76
C GLY A 126 -16.74 2.70 8.36
N TYR A 127 -16.20 3.72 9.03
CA TYR A 127 -16.40 5.12 8.64
C TYR A 127 -15.21 5.61 7.83
N VAL A 128 -15.45 5.82 6.53
CA VAL A 128 -14.46 6.30 5.55
C VAL A 128 -13.95 7.70 5.89
N ILE A 129 -14.84 8.52 6.46
CA ILE A 129 -14.54 9.89 6.92
C ILE A 129 -14.73 9.93 8.43
N SER A 130 -13.66 10.22 9.14
CA SER A 130 -13.65 10.36 10.60
C SER A 130 -12.66 11.44 11.04
N GLN A 131 -12.75 11.90 12.29
CA GLN A 131 -11.81 12.90 12.84
C GLN A 131 -10.47 12.33 13.33
N LEU A 132 -10.31 11.01 13.41
CA LEU A 132 -9.11 10.38 13.99
C LEU A 132 -8.13 9.90 12.92
N SER A 133 -8.66 9.31 11.85
CA SER A 133 -7.90 8.87 10.70
C SER A 133 -8.84 8.85 9.51
N SER A 134 -8.43 9.57 8.48
CA SER A 134 -9.08 9.61 7.19
C SER A 134 -8.13 10.31 6.23
N ILE A 135 -8.34 10.11 4.94
CA ILE A 135 -7.44 10.59 3.91
C ILE A 135 -7.12 12.09 3.98
N HIS A 136 -8.07 12.91 4.45
CA HIS A 136 -7.93 14.36 4.54
C HIS A 136 -6.97 14.82 5.65
N THR A 137 -6.71 13.97 6.65
CA THR A 137 -5.67 14.17 7.66
C THR A 137 -4.39 13.42 7.32
N ASP A 138 -4.54 12.19 6.81
CA ASP A 138 -3.45 11.24 6.67
C ASP A 138 -2.54 11.59 5.48
N LEU A 139 -3.09 12.07 4.35
CA LEU A 139 -2.28 12.46 3.20
C LEU A 139 -1.43 13.71 3.45
N PRO A 140 -1.96 14.81 4.05
CA PRO A 140 -1.11 15.93 4.43
C PRO A 140 -0.02 15.54 5.41
N ASP A 141 -0.35 14.75 6.44
CA ASP A 141 0.62 14.29 7.44
C ASP A 141 1.76 13.46 6.79
N PHE A 142 1.41 12.47 5.98
CA PHE A 142 2.37 11.67 5.22
C PHE A 142 3.27 12.54 4.32
N THR A 143 2.67 13.48 3.61
CA THR A 143 3.40 14.33 2.64
C THR A 143 4.37 15.27 3.35
N ILE A 144 3.99 15.81 4.50
CA ILE A 144 4.83 16.71 5.30
C ILE A 144 5.93 15.93 6.01
N ASN A 145 5.59 14.82 6.66
CA ASN A 145 6.46 14.15 7.63
C ASN A 145 7.23 12.94 7.07
N THR A 146 6.77 12.32 5.98
CA THR A 146 7.36 11.08 5.44
C THR A 146 8.03 11.28 4.09
N HIS A 147 7.39 11.97 3.14
CA HIS A 147 7.99 12.22 1.83
C HIS A 147 9.30 13.00 2.00
N GLN A 148 10.39 12.56 1.36
CA GLN A 148 11.71 13.17 1.47
C GLN A 148 11.91 14.25 0.40
N ILE A 149 12.75 15.26 0.67
CA ILE A 149 13.11 16.31 -0.30
C ILE A 149 14.60 16.56 -0.12
N ASN A 150 15.44 15.71 -0.74
CA ASN A 150 16.90 15.80 -0.64
C ASN A 150 17.56 16.36 -1.90
N ASN A 151 16.84 16.38 -3.02
CA ASN A 151 17.32 16.79 -4.33
C ASN A 151 16.14 17.31 -5.18
N THR A 152 16.43 17.82 -6.38
CA THR A 152 15.41 18.34 -7.28
C THR A 152 14.37 17.29 -7.69
N ALA A 153 14.76 16.04 -7.93
CA ALA A 153 13.82 14.99 -8.32
C ALA A 153 12.84 14.65 -7.18
N ASP A 154 13.33 14.60 -5.93
CA ASP A 154 12.47 14.44 -4.76
C ASP A 154 11.46 15.59 -4.66
N ALA A 155 11.88 16.83 -4.93
CA ALA A 155 10.99 17.98 -4.93
C ALA A 155 9.91 17.90 -6.03
N GLU A 156 10.25 17.41 -7.22
CA GLU A 156 9.29 17.16 -8.29
C GLU A 156 8.29 16.06 -7.91
N ASN A 157 8.77 14.99 -7.27
CA ASN A 157 7.95 13.90 -6.76
C ASN A 157 6.97 14.38 -5.67
N TYR A 158 7.39 15.30 -4.79
CA TYR A 158 6.52 15.95 -3.81
C TYR A 158 5.35 16.65 -4.50
N LEU A 159 5.65 17.48 -5.52
CA LEU A 159 4.64 18.21 -6.27
C LEU A 159 3.70 17.26 -7.03
N ALA A 160 4.24 16.17 -7.58
CA ALA A 160 3.44 15.13 -8.22
C ALA A 160 2.43 14.52 -7.24
N ARG A 161 2.85 14.15 -6.03
CA ARG A 161 1.94 13.65 -4.98
C ARG A 161 0.88 14.66 -4.59
N VAL A 162 1.27 15.91 -4.33
CA VAL A 162 0.32 16.98 -4.01
C VAL A 162 -0.72 17.14 -5.12
N SER A 163 -0.31 17.06 -6.40
CA SER A 163 -1.24 17.15 -7.54
C SER A 163 -2.23 15.97 -7.62
N LYS A 164 -1.85 14.79 -7.10
CA LYS A 164 -2.67 13.57 -7.08
C LYS A 164 -3.64 13.52 -5.89
N MET A 165 -3.48 14.37 -4.87
CA MET A 165 -4.35 14.37 -3.68
C MET A 165 -5.83 14.59 -3.99
N ALA A 166 -6.16 15.43 -4.99
CA ALA A 166 -7.55 15.67 -5.38
C ALA A 166 -8.23 14.37 -5.85
N LYS A 167 -7.55 13.57 -6.67
CA LYS A 167 -8.05 12.26 -7.11
C LYS A 167 -8.27 11.32 -5.92
N ALA A 168 -7.34 11.31 -4.97
CA ALA A 168 -7.44 10.47 -3.78
C ALA A 168 -8.66 10.86 -2.91
N MET A 169 -8.92 12.17 -2.76
CA MET A 169 -10.16 12.67 -2.12
C MET A 169 -11.41 12.23 -2.88
N ASP A 170 -11.42 12.34 -4.21
CA ASP A 170 -12.57 11.94 -5.04
C ASP A 170 -12.90 10.44 -4.87
N GLN A 171 -11.88 9.58 -4.88
CA GLN A 171 -12.04 8.15 -4.61
C GLN A 171 -12.66 7.91 -3.23
N THR A 172 -12.19 8.63 -2.21
CA THR A 172 -12.73 8.52 -0.85
C THR A 172 -14.19 8.98 -0.77
N ILE A 173 -14.55 10.05 -1.48
CA ILE A 173 -15.93 10.54 -1.57
C ILE A 173 -16.81 9.50 -2.26
N GLU A 174 -16.34 8.84 -3.31
CA GLU A 174 -17.05 7.75 -3.99
C GLU A 174 -17.31 6.56 -3.06
N VAL A 175 -16.29 6.13 -2.30
CA VAL A 175 -16.42 5.07 -1.28
C VAL A 175 -17.44 5.49 -0.21
N ALA A 176 -17.35 6.72 0.31
CA ALA A 176 -18.28 7.23 1.30
C ALA A 176 -19.73 7.29 0.78
N ARG A 177 -19.92 7.66 -0.49
CA ARG A 177 -21.24 7.63 -1.15
C ARG A 177 -21.76 6.21 -1.27
N LEU A 178 -20.92 5.24 -1.65
CA LEU A 178 -21.30 3.83 -1.70
C LEU A 178 -21.73 3.33 -0.32
N PHE A 179 -20.96 3.60 0.72
CA PHE A 179 -21.26 3.16 2.09
C PHE A 179 -22.56 3.77 2.60
N LYS A 180 -22.82 5.04 2.26
CA LYS A 180 -24.11 5.68 2.53
C LYS A 180 -25.28 4.93 1.89
N THR A 181 -25.15 4.39 0.68
CA THR A 181 -26.21 3.56 0.07
C THR A 181 -26.47 2.25 0.82
N LYS A 182 -25.50 1.78 1.63
CA LYS A 182 -25.61 0.61 2.51
C LYS A 182 -26.10 0.97 3.91
N GLY A 183 -26.43 2.23 4.17
CA GLY A 183 -26.88 2.71 5.48
C GLY A 183 -25.74 3.01 6.46
N VAL A 184 -24.50 3.06 5.98
CA VAL A 184 -23.32 3.26 6.82
C VAL A 184 -22.84 4.69 6.67
N VAL A 185 -23.09 5.47 7.72
CA VAL A 185 -22.76 6.89 7.80
C VAL A 185 -22.22 7.15 9.20
N ALA A 186 -21.14 7.92 9.29
CA ALA A 186 -20.59 8.30 10.58
C ALA A 186 -21.59 9.17 11.38
N PRO A 187 -21.62 9.07 12.72
CA PRO A 187 -22.43 9.95 13.56
C PRO A 187 -22.16 11.44 13.32
N ASP A 188 -23.17 12.29 13.54
CA ASP A 188 -23.10 13.73 13.26
C ASP A 188 -21.91 14.43 13.93
N PHE A 189 -21.56 14.04 15.16
CA PHE A 189 -20.44 14.65 15.88
C PHE A 189 -19.08 14.31 15.25
N ILE A 190 -18.95 13.17 14.57
CA ILE A 190 -17.75 12.76 13.83
C ILE A 190 -17.64 13.61 12.55
N LEU A 191 -18.72 13.67 11.78
CA LEU A 191 -18.76 14.45 10.54
C LEU A 191 -18.55 15.94 10.80
N SER A 192 -19.10 16.47 11.89
CA SER A 192 -18.90 17.87 12.28
C SER A 192 -17.43 18.20 12.57
N LYS A 193 -16.70 17.28 13.20
CA LYS A 193 -15.27 17.45 13.48
C LYS A 193 -14.43 17.34 12.22
N ALA A 194 -14.65 16.30 11.40
CA ALA A 194 -13.97 16.16 10.12
C ALA A 194 -14.20 17.38 9.21
N ARG A 195 -15.40 17.97 9.23
CA ARG A 195 -15.68 19.23 8.52
C ARG A 195 -14.82 20.38 9.04
N ILE A 196 -14.70 20.56 10.35
CA ILE A 196 -13.83 21.59 10.94
C ILE A 196 -12.37 21.39 10.52
N ASP A 197 -11.90 20.14 10.50
CA ASP A 197 -10.53 19.81 10.11
C ASP A 197 -10.26 20.22 8.65
N VAL A 198 -11.17 19.84 7.72
CA VAL A 198 -11.08 20.22 6.31
C VAL A 198 -11.17 21.74 6.13
N GLU A 199 -12.15 22.40 6.76
CA GLU A 199 -12.33 23.85 6.67
C GLU A 199 -11.10 24.61 7.18
N SER A 200 -10.53 24.18 8.29
CA SER A 200 -9.30 24.75 8.85
C SER A 200 -8.11 24.58 7.90
N PHE A 201 -7.98 23.41 7.27
CA PHE A 201 -6.89 23.12 6.34
C PHE A 201 -6.92 24.00 5.08
N ILE A 202 -8.11 24.29 4.55
CA ILE A 202 -8.30 25.10 3.33
C ILE A 202 -8.56 26.59 3.59
N ALA A 203 -8.65 27.02 4.86
CA ALA A 203 -9.01 28.38 5.22
C ALA A 203 -7.95 29.43 4.81
N LYS A 204 -6.70 29.02 4.73
CA LYS A 204 -5.57 29.90 4.42
C LYS A 204 -5.29 29.96 2.93
N PRO A 205 -4.72 31.07 2.41
CA PRO A 205 -4.18 31.12 1.06
C PRO A 205 -3.16 29.98 0.81
N ALA A 206 -3.04 29.54 -0.44
CA ALA A 206 -2.19 28.39 -0.78
C ALA A 206 -0.73 28.51 -0.28
N HIS A 207 -0.15 29.71 -0.33
CA HIS A 207 1.22 29.96 0.13
C HIS A 207 1.40 29.95 1.66
N GLU A 208 0.30 29.92 2.43
CA GLU A 208 0.28 29.78 3.88
C GLU A 208 -0.20 28.39 4.32
N ASN A 209 -0.58 27.51 3.38
CA ASN A 209 -0.99 26.14 3.69
C ASN A 209 0.23 25.31 4.15
N ALA A 210 0.00 24.39 5.08
CA ALA A 210 1.07 23.57 5.67
C ALA A 210 1.88 22.77 4.64
N LEU A 211 1.25 22.31 3.54
CA LEU A 211 1.95 21.64 2.44
C LEU A 211 2.96 22.58 1.78
N TYR A 212 2.53 23.79 1.43
CA TYR A 212 3.40 24.78 0.81
C TYR A 212 4.53 25.21 1.75
N VAL A 213 4.19 25.55 3.01
CA VAL A 213 5.16 26.04 3.98
C VAL A 213 6.22 24.98 4.26
N SER A 214 5.82 23.73 4.47
CA SER A 214 6.76 22.62 4.65
C SER A 214 7.67 22.44 3.43
N PHE A 215 7.11 22.51 2.22
CA PHE A 215 7.91 22.42 0.99
C PHE A 215 8.91 23.58 0.86
N ASP A 216 8.47 24.82 1.06
CA ASP A 216 9.30 26.03 0.95
C ASP A 216 10.42 26.08 2.00
N GLU A 217 10.20 25.53 3.19
CA GLU A 217 11.25 25.39 4.20
C GLU A 217 12.27 24.34 3.79
N ARG A 218 11.81 23.15 3.38
CA ARG A 218 12.67 22.00 3.10
C ARG A 218 13.46 22.13 1.80
N ILE A 219 12.90 22.78 0.77
CA ILE A 219 13.59 22.96 -0.50
C ILE A 219 14.83 23.88 -0.39
N LYS A 220 14.88 24.75 0.62
CA LYS A 220 16.04 25.62 0.90
C LYS A 220 17.24 24.85 1.45
N GLU A 221 17.01 23.66 1.98
CA GLU A 221 18.05 22.76 2.49
C GLU A 221 18.62 21.85 1.40
N VAL A 222 18.00 21.83 0.21
CA VAL A 222 18.50 21.09 -0.93
C VAL A 222 19.69 21.84 -1.53
N GLU A 223 20.89 21.26 -1.42
CA GLU A 223 22.07 21.71 -2.15
C GLU A 223 22.03 21.17 -3.59
N ASP A 224 22.52 21.96 -4.56
CA ASP A 224 22.58 21.62 -6.00
C ASP A 224 23.34 20.31 -6.30
#